data_AF-A0A834G4A4-F1
#
_entry.id   AF-A0A834G4A4-F1
#
_cell.length_a   1.000
_cell.length_b   1.000
_cell.length_c   1.000
_cell.angle_alpha   90.00
_cell.angle_beta   90.00
_cell.angle_gamma   90.00
#
_symmetry.space_group_name_H-M   'P 1'
#
loop_
_entity.id
_entity.type
_entity.pdbx_description
1 polymer ?
#
loop_
_entity_poly.entity_id
_entity_poly.type
_entity_poly.pdbx_seq_one_letter_code
_entity_poly.pdbx_strand_id
1 'polypeptide(L)'
;MGATHWSMLSTAAFLLFCIYYLRPSLSWLIHRKPEGHPHSEFHLCCFLAIGVGLCGVLTDACGTHPVIGAFMFGMSMPKGEVESSIADRVEGFVSGILMPVFFAAVGHRVDVYGIANGLPWAMVGLVVVLACLAKVLSTVFAGYLCGMKCKEALTLGVVMNTKSLLALLILEVGIQQKALTTQTYTVMVVAVLVMTMIVTPIILATQRESSFVMYKRRTIQKSRPKEDLRVLACVHGQHNLPAIINLLEALNATRDSRIHVFALQLIELIGRASAIRVVQQSSKTLSRNLGNPETDQIVATLENYMRRNDFVSVHQLLVRSAYSTMDEEICSIAEEKRAAFIILPFHKRQGIVWAPS
;
A
#
# COMPACT_ATOMS: atom_id res chain seq x y z
N MET A 1 -34.58 21.69 -16.86
CA MET A 1 -33.28 21.50 -17.55
C MET A 1 -32.24 22.56 -17.19
N GLY A 2 -32.59 23.85 -16.98
CA GLY A 2 -31.58 24.88 -16.66
C GLY A 2 -30.79 24.71 -15.35
N ALA A 3 -31.44 24.24 -14.27
CA ALA A 3 -30.80 24.13 -12.95
C ALA A 3 -29.71 23.05 -12.87
N THR A 4 -29.86 21.94 -13.59
CA THR A 4 -28.87 20.85 -13.62
C THR A 4 -27.61 21.25 -14.36
N HIS A 5 -27.73 22.03 -15.45
CA HIS A 5 -26.55 22.53 -16.17
C HIS A 5 -25.75 23.53 -15.33
N TRP A 6 -26.40 24.38 -14.54
CA TRP A 6 -25.72 25.31 -13.64
C TRP A 6 -24.93 24.57 -12.54
N SER A 7 -25.50 23.51 -11.96
CA SER A 7 -24.79 22.68 -10.98
C SER A 7 -23.62 21.90 -11.61
N MET A 8 -23.76 21.37 -12.82
CA MET A 8 -22.65 20.72 -13.52
C MET A 8 -21.53 21.72 -13.88
N LEU A 9 -21.87 22.95 -14.26
CA LEU A 9 -20.89 23.98 -14.55
C LEU A 9 -20.17 24.46 -13.28
N SER A 10 -20.92 24.65 -12.18
CA SER A 10 -20.37 25.05 -10.88
C SER A 10 -19.42 24.01 -10.30
N THR A 11 -19.75 22.72 -10.43
CA THR A 11 -18.89 21.62 -9.98
C THR A 11 -17.63 21.52 -10.83
N ALA A 12 -17.74 21.65 -12.16
CA ALA A 12 -16.57 21.70 -13.04
C ALA A 12 -15.65 22.90 -12.71
N ALA A 13 -16.23 24.07 -12.45
CA ALA A 13 -15.48 25.27 -12.05
C ALA A 13 -14.77 25.07 -10.70
N PHE A 14 -15.44 24.45 -9.71
CA PHE A 14 -14.84 24.12 -8.42
C PHE A 14 -13.67 23.13 -8.57
N LEU A 15 -13.82 22.10 -9.41
CA LEU A 15 -12.73 21.15 -9.69
C LEU A 15 -11.51 21.85 -10.29
N LEU A 16 -11.73 22.74 -11.26
CA LEU A 16 -10.67 23.55 -11.87
C LEU A 16 -10.02 24.46 -10.83
N PHE A 17 -10.80 25.12 -9.97
CA PHE A 17 -10.28 25.95 -8.88
C PHE A 17 -9.38 25.16 -7.92
N CYS A 18 -9.79 23.95 -7.51
CA CYS A 18 -8.95 23.09 -6.67
C CYS A 18 -7.61 22.74 -7.34
N ILE A 19 -7.64 22.41 -8.64
CA ILE A 19 -6.43 22.01 -9.36
C ILE A 19 -5.49 23.19 -9.61
N TYR A 20 -6.03 24.34 -10.03
CA TYR A 20 -5.23 25.49 -10.49
C TYR A 20 -4.89 26.50 -9.40
N TYR A 21 -5.69 26.64 -8.34
CA TYR A 21 -5.45 27.63 -7.28
C TYR A 21 -5.14 26.99 -5.93
N LEU A 22 -5.91 25.98 -5.52
CA LEU A 22 -5.73 25.35 -4.20
C LEU A 22 -4.42 24.56 -4.12
N ARG A 23 -4.11 23.76 -5.14
CA ARG A 23 -2.87 22.96 -5.18
C ARG A 23 -1.58 23.81 -5.16
N PRO A 24 -1.40 24.84 -6.01
CA PRO A 24 -0.20 25.67 -5.94
C PRO A 24 -0.13 26.53 -4.69
N SER A 25 -1.27 27.01 -4.15
CA SER A 25 -1.25 27.77 -2.88
C SER A 25 -0.84 26.89 -1.69
N LEU A 26 -1.33 25.65 -1.62
CA LEU A 26 -0.91 24.67 -0.60
C LEU A 26 0.58 24.36 -0.73
N SER A 27 1.04 24.09 -1.95
CA SER A 27 2.46 23.84 -2.23
C SER A 27 3.32 25.03 -1.81
N TRP A 28 2.93 26.24 -2.19
CA TRP A 28 3.64 27.47 -1.84
C TRP A 28 3.66 27.72 -0.33
N LEU A 29 2.53 27.54 0.36
CA LEU A 29 2.43 27.73 1.82
C LEU A 29 3.31 26.75 2.60
N ILE A 30 3.49 25.54 2.07
CA ILE A 30 4.35 24.52 2.67
C ILE A 30 5.83 24.81 2.39
N HIS A 31 6.20 25.25 1.18
CA HIS A 31 7.59 25.60 0.83
C HIS A 31 8.07 26.93 1.43
N ARG A 32 7.16 27.85 1.82
CA ARG A 32 7.53 29.16 2.36
C ARG A 32 7.90 29.15 3.85
N LYS A 33 7.94 27.97 4.50
CA LYS A 33 8.20 27.88 5.94
C LYS A 33 9.69 27.63 6.22
N PRO A 34 10.30 28.43 7.11
CA PRO A 34 11.69 28.23 7.52
C PRO A 34 11.82 26.92 8.30
N GLU A 35 12.79 26.11 7.91
CA GLU A 35 13.25 24.92 8.62
C GLU A 35 13.57 25.30 10.08
N GLY A 36 12.85 24.75 11.07
CA GLY A 36 13.30 24.84 12.47
C GLY A 36 12.26 24.97 13.59
N HIS A 37 10.95 24.97 13.32
CA HIS A 37 9.96 24.94 14.40
C HIS A 37 9.08 23.68 14.32
N PRO A 38 9.13 22.78 15.33
CA PRO A 38 8.23 21.64 15.38
C PRO A 38 6.81 22.19 15.38
N HIS A 39 6.02 21.80 14.38
CA HIS A 39 4.61 22.14 14.36
C HIS A 39 3.99 21.64 15.66
N SER A 40 3.44 22.55 16.46
CA SER A 40 2.50 22.13 17.50
C SER A 40 1.39 21.38 16.77
N GLU A 41 1.25 20.10 17.10
CA GLU A 41 0.40 19.11 16.41
C GLU A 41 -1.03 19.65 16.20
N PHE A 42 -1.46 20.50 17.13
CA PHE A 42 -2.72 21.23 17.07
C PHE A 42 -2.89 22.09 15.81
N HIS A 43 -1.88 22.86 15.39
CA HIS A 43 -1.99 23.76 14.24
C HIS A 43 -2.18 23.01 12.93
N LEU A 44 -1.54 21.84 12.80
CA LEU A 44 -1.64 21.00 11.61
C LEU A 44 -3.04 20.37 11.52
N CYS A 45 -3.54 19.82 12.62
CA CYS A 45 -4.90 19.28 12.71
C CYS A 45 -5.96 20.36 12.45
N CYS A 46 -5.80 21.56 13.03
CA CYS A 46 -6.71 22.67 12.76
C CYS A 46 -6.69 23.08 11.28
N PHE A 47 -5.52 23.17 10.67
CA PHE A 47 -5.39 23.50 9.25
C PHE A 47 -6.11 22.47 8.36
N LEU A 48 -5.93 21.18 8.65
CA LEU A 48 -6.58 20.10 7.90
C LEU A 48 -8.10 20.10 8.10
N ALA A 49 -8.57 20.24 9.34
CA ALA A 49 -10.00 20.28 9.64
C ALA A 49 -10.69 21.48 8.97
N ILE A 50 -10.06 22.66 9.02
CA ILE A 50 -10.58 23.87 8.36
C ILE A 50 -10.56 23.70 6.85
N GLY A 51 -9.48 23.18 6.27
CA GLY A 51 -9.36 22.96 4.82
C GLY A 51 -10.39 21.98 4.29
N VAL A 52 -10.57 20.85 4.96
CA VAL A 52 -11.59 19.83 4.64
C VAL A 52 -13.00 20.41 4.81
N GLY A 53 -13.27 21.10 5.92
CA GLY A 53 -14.56 21.72 6.20
C GLY A 53 -14.94 22.79 5.17
N LEU A 54 -14.00 23.69 4.83
CA LEU A 54 -14.23 24.74 3.85
C LEU A 54 -14.51 24.16 2.46
N CYS A 55 -13.71 23.17 2.02
CA CYS A 55 -13.96 22.52 0.73
C CYS A 55 -15.29 21.76 0.71
N GLY A 56 -15.68 21.15 1.83
CA GLY A 56 -16.98 20.51 2.00
C GLY A 56 -18.13 21.50 1.85
N VAL A 57 -18.08 22.64 2.54
CA VAL A 57 -19.10 23.70 2.48
C VAL A 57 -19.20 24.31 1.07
N LEU A 58 -18.07 24.55 0.42
CA LEU A 58 -18.05 25.05 -0.96
C LEU A 58 -18.70 24.05 -1.95
N THR A 59 -18.45 22.76 -1.75
CA THR A 59 -19.02 21.69 -2.58
C THR A 59 -20.53 21.53 -2.33
N ASP A 60 -20.97 21.67 -1.08
CA ASP A 60 -22.38 21.68 -0.70
C ASP A 60 -23.12 22.87 -1.33
N ALA A 61 -22.52 24.05 -1.30
CA ALA A 61 -23.04 25.26 -1.96
C ALA A 61 -23.15 25.11 -3.49
N CYS A 62 -22.33 24.26 -4.12
CA CYS A 62 -22.43 23.92 -5.55
C CYS A 62 -23.56 22.90 -5.86
N GLY A 63 -24.27 22.40 -4.84
CA GLY A 63 -25.32 21.40 -4.97
C GLY A 63 -24.80 19.95 -5.05
N THR A 64 -23.57 19.70 -4.58
CA THR A 64 -22.95 18.37 -4.54
C THR A 64 -22.64 17.92 -3.14
N HIS A 65 -22.52 16.61 -2.94
CA HIS A 65 -22.26 16.07 -1.61
C HIS A 65 -20.90 16.55 -1.04
N PRO A 66 -20.82 17.05 0.21
CA PRO A 66 -19.60 17.61 0.82
C PRO A 66 -18.36 16.70 0.75
N VAL A 67 -18.56 15.39 0.70
CA VAL A 67 -17.49 14.38 0.61
C VAL A 67 -16.62 14.57 -0.63
N ILE A 68 -17.19 15.03 -1.74
CA ILE A 68 -16.43 15.31 -2.95
C ILE A 68 -15.42 16.44 -2.69
N GLY A 69 -15.81 17.47 -1.94
CA GLY A 69 -14.93 18.56 -1.55
C GLY A 69 -13.79 18.12 -0.64
N ALA A 70 -14.09 17.30 0.37
CA ALA A 70 -13.10 16.70 1.25
C ALA A 70 -12.07 15.85 0.46
N PHE A 71 -12.55 15.06 -0.49
CA PHE A 71 -11.71 14.24 -1.37
C PHE A 71 -10.82 15.09 -2.28
N MET A 72 -11.37 16.16 -2.88
CA MET A 72 -10.61 17.10 -3.71
C MET A 72 -9.51 17.83 -2.92
N PHE A 73 -9.80 18.24 -1.68
CA PHE A 73 -8.81 18.83 -0.78
C PHE A 73 -7.65 17.85 -0.53
N GLY A 74 -7.96 16.60 -0.18
CA GLY A 74 -6.96 15.55 0.01
C GLY A 74 -6.12 15.25 -1.23
N MET A 75 -6.70 15.32 -2.44
CA MET A 75 -5.95 15.15 -3.70
C MET A 75 -5.08 16.36 -4.06
N SER A 76 -5.42 17.56 -3.56
CA SER A 76 -4.68 18.79 -3.84
C SER A 76 -3.42 18.94 -2.99
N MET A 77 -3.23 18.07 -2.00
CA MET A 77 -2.06 18.09 -1.12
C MET A 77 -0.76 17.79 -1.91
N PRO A 78 0.33 18.56 -1.70
CA PRO A 78 1.60 18.33 -2.40
C PRO A 78 2.26 17.02 -1.95
N LYS A 79 2.97 16.38 -2.88
CA LYS A 79 3.68 15.12 -2.66
C LYS A 79 5.04 15.37 -2.01
N GLY A 80 5.47 14.51 -1.08
CA GLY A 80 6.78 14.57 -0.44
C GLY A 80 6.75 14.17 1.04
N GLU A 81 7.78 14.53 1.79
CA GLU A 81 7.92 14.20 3.24
C GLU A 81 6.81 14.80 4.12
N VAL A 82 6.24 15.92 3.68
CA VAL A 82 5.10 16.56 4.36
C VAL A 82 3.82 15.75 4.17
N GLU A 83 3.68 15.02 3.06
CA GLU A 83 2.51 14.17 2.81
C GLU A 83 2.48 12.97 3.76
N SER A 84 3.60 12.26 3.93
CA SER A 84 3.69 11.11 4.85
C SER A 84 3.49 11.54 6.29
N SER A 85 4.16 12.61 6.71
CA SER A 85 4.02 13.15 8.06
C SER A 85 2.58 13.55 8.37
N ILE A 86 1.82 14.05 7.39
CA ILE A 86 0.40 14.39 7.56
C ILE A 86 -0.47 13.15 7.53
N ALA A 87 -0.21 12.22 6.62
CA ALA A 87 -0.94 10.96 6.49
C ALA A 87 -0.88 10.15 7.79
N ASP A 88 0.30 9.95 8.37
CA ASP A 88 0.48 9.16 9.59
C ASP A 88 -0.31 9.74 10.77
N ARG A 89 -0.34 11.08 10.87
CA ARG A 89 -1.04 11.79 11.95
C ARG A 89 -2.55 11.76 11.78
N VAL A 90 -3.01 11.98 10.55
CA VAL A 90 -4.44 11.90 10.21
C VAL A 90 -4.93 10.47 10.36
N GLU A 91 -4.15 9.48 9.94
CA GLU A 91 -4.51 8.06 10.02
C GLU A 91 -4.71 7.62 11.47
N GLY A 92 -3.81 7.99 12.39
CA GLY A 92 -3.97 7.70 13.81
C GLY A 92 -5.25 8.30 14.40
N PHE A 93 -5.56 9.56 14.06
CA PHE A 93 -6.77 10.23 14.52
C PHE A 93 -8.05 9.65 13.90
N VAL A 94 -8.03 9.37 12.59
CA VAL A 94 -9.18 8.83 11.85
C VAL A 94 -9.48 7.41 12.29
N SER A 95 -8.47 6.54 12.37
CA SER A 95 -8.63 5.15 12.81
C SER A 95 -9.00 5.04 14.29
N GLY A 96 -8.43 5.90 15.15
CA GLY A 96 -8.66 5.85 16.59
C GLY A 96 -10.01 6.40 17.04
N ILE A 97 -10.50 7.48 16.41
CA ILE A 97 -11.70 8.20 16.88
C ILE A 97 -12.80 8.25 15.81
N LEU A 98 -12.52 8.78 14.60
CA LEU A 98 -13.57 9.07 13.63
C LEU A 98 -14.21 7.79 13.07
N MET A 99 -13.41 6.78 12.78
CA MET A 99 -13.87 5.53 12.18
C MET A 99 -14.77 4.74 13.15
N PRO A 100 -14.41 4.53 14.43
CA PRO A 100 -15.32 3.95 15.43
C PRO A 100 -16.62 4.74 15.59
N VAL A 101 -16.55 6.08 15.66
CA VAL A 101 -17.75 6.93 15.78
C VAL A 101 -18.65 6.81 14.56
N PHE A 102 -18.08 6.79 13.35
CA PHE A 102 -18.83 6.60 12.11
C PHE A 102 -19.55 5.25 12.10
N PHE A 103 -18.86 4.16 12.46
CA PHE A 103 -19.49 2.84 12.52
C PHE A 103 -20.55 2.73 13.62
N ALA A 104 -20.35 3.40 14.76
CA ALA A 104 -21.37 3.47 15.81
C ALA A 104 -22.63 4.20 15.31
N ALA A 105 -22.47 5.31 14.58
CA ALA A 105 -23.58 6.06 14.00
C ALA A 105 -24.35 5.24 12.94
N VAL A 106 -23.63 4.57 12.04
CA VAL A 106 -24.24 3.66 11.05
C VAL A 106 -24.97 2.52 11.75
N GLY A 107 -24.31 1.87 12.72
CA GLY A 107 -24.88 0.75 13.47
C GLY A 107 -26.12 1.12 14.29
N HIS A 108 -26.16 2.33 14.85
CA HIS A 108 -27.33 2.81 15.61
C HIS A 108 -28.60 2.93 14.76
N ARG A 109 -28.46 3.23 13.46
CA ARG A 109 -29.60 3.32 12.52
C ARG A 109 -30.09 1.95 12.01
N VAL A 110 -29.30 0.90 12.20
CA VAL A 110 -29.62 -0.46 11.75
C VAL A 110 -30.61 -1.09 12.71
N ASP A 111 -31.88 -1.16 12.30
CA ASP A 111 -32.94 -1.83 13.06
C ASP A 111 -33.15 -3.27 12.57
N VAL A 112 -32.49 -4.21 13.24
CA VAL A 112 -32.57 -5.65 12.94
C VAL A 112 -33.93 -6.25 13.32
N TYR A 113 -34.60 -5.70 14.34
CA TYR A 113 -35.92 -6.17 14.77
C TYR A 113 -37.00 -5.80 13.76
N GLY A 114 -36.89 -4.62 13.15
CA GLY A 114 -37.75 -4.18 12.05
C GLY A 114 -37.67 -5.08 10.81
N ILE A 115 -36.53 -5.74 10.56
CA ILE A 115 -36.41 -6.76 9.49
C ILE A 115 -37.18 -8.02 9.85
N ALA A 116 -37.02 -8.53 11.09
CA ALA A 116 -37.62 -9.80 11.53
C ALA A 116 -39.15 -9.83 11.40
N ASN A 117 -39.81 -8.69 11.54
CA ASN A 117 -41.27 -8.57 11.46
C ASN A 117 -41.80 -8.18 10.09
N GLY A 118 -40.97 -7.65 9.18
CA GLY A 118 -41.40 -7.01 7.93
C GLY A 118 -40.97 -7.70 6.63
N LEU A 119 -39.76 -8.27 6.57
CA LEU A 119 -39.26 -8.98 5.39
C LEU A 119 -38.64 -10.33 5.80
N PRO A 120 -38.90 -11.43 5.06
CA PRO A 120 -38.25 -12.69 5.35
C PRO A 120 -36.74 -12.57 5.10
N TRP A 121 -35.93 -12.93 6.10
CA TRP A 121 -34.46 -12.99 6.02
C TRP A 121 -33.96 -13.77 4.80
N ALA A 122 -34.75 -14.74 4.31
CA ALA A 122 -34.50 -15.47 3.08
C ALA A 122 -34.40 -14.55 1.84
N MET A 123 -35.20 -13.49 1.77
CA MET A 123 -35.16 -12.54 0.65
C MET A 123 -33.91 -11.67 0.70
N VAL A 124 -33.47 -11.27 1.89
CA VAL A 124 -32.20 -10.57 2.09
C VAL A 124 -31.02 -11.45 1.66
N GLY A 125 -31.01 -12.71 2.12
CA GLY A 125 -30.01 -13.69 1.70
C GLY A 125 -29.98 -13.90 0.19
N LEU A 126 -31.15 -14.01 -0.44
CA LEU A 126 -31.27 -14.14 -1.89
C LEU A 126 -30.68 -12.94 -2.63
N VAL A 127 -31.00 -11.70 -2.21
CA VAL A 127 -30.46 -10.48 -2.81
C VAL A 127 -28.95 -10.42 -2.66
N VAL A 128 -28.41 -10.79 -1.51
CA VAL A 128 -26.96 -10.86 -1.26
C VAL A 128 -26.28 -11.85 -2.20
N VAL A 129 -26.82 -13.07 -2.30
CA VAL A 129 -26.27 -14.13 -3.15
C VAL A 129 -26.31 -13.72 -4.62
N LEU A 130 -27.44 -13.19 -5.09
CA LEU A 130 -27.58 -12.74 -6.48
C LEU A 130 -26.63 -11.58 -6.79
N ALA A 131 -26.50 -10.58 -5.89
CA ALA A 131 -25.59 -9.46 -6.08
C ALA A 131 -24.11 -9.91 -6.08
N CYS A 132 -23.76 -10.89 -5.24
CA CYS A 132 -22.45 -11.52 -5.22
C CYS A 132 -22.15 -12.23 -6.55
N LEU A 133 -23.03 -13.16 -6.92
CA LEU A 133 -22.86 -14.00 -8.11
C LEU A 133 -22.78 -13.14 -9.37
N ALA A 134 -23.65 -12.13 -9.51
CA ALA A 134 -23.62 -11.23 -10.66
C ALA A 134 -22.26 -10.53 -10.80
N LYS A 135 -21.69 -10.03 -9.69
CA LYS A 135 -20.37 -9.39 -9.71
C LYS A 135 -19.24 -10.36 -10.00
N VAL A 136 -19.23 -11.52 -9.37
CA VAL A 136 -18.20 -12.54 -9.59
C VAL A 136 -18.26 -13.06 -11.04
N LEU A 137 -19.44 -13.40 -11.54
CA LEU A 137 -19.62 -13.88 -12.91
C LEU A 137 -19.21 -12.83 -13.95
N SER A 138 -19.62 -11.57 -13.75
CA SER A 138 -19.27 -10.48 -14.66
C SER A 138 -17.76 -10.22 -14.71
N THR A 139 -17.08 -10.29 -13.57
CA THR A 139 -15.63 -10.05 -13.48
C THR A 139 -14.83 -11.24 -13.98
N VAL A 140 -15.28 -12.47 -13.73
CA VAL A 140 -14.69 -13.68 -14.30
C VAL A 140 -14.83 -13.68 -15.82
N PHE A 141 -16.00 -13.31 -16.34
CA PHE A 141 -16.24 -13.19 -17.77
C PHE A 141 -15.34 -12.12 -18.40
N ALA A 142 -15.26 -10.94 -17.81
CA ALA A 142 -14.35 -9.88 -18.27
C ALA A 142 -12.87 -10.31 -18.19
N GLY A 143 -12.47 -10.98 -17.10
CA GLY A 143 -11.12 -11.51 -16.94
C GLY A 143 -10.75 -12.56 -17.98
N TYR A 144 -11.72 -13.41 -18.37
CA TYR A 144 -11.55 -14.38 -19.44
C TYR A 144 -11.33 -13.70 -20.79
N LEU A 145 -12.11 -12.65 -21.11
CA LEU A 145 -11.90 -11.85 -22.32
C LEU A 145 -10.53 -11.15 -22.34
N CYS A 146 -9.99 -10.80 -21.17
CA CYS A 146 -8.66 -10.23 -21.01
C CYS A 146 -7.52 -11.29 -20.98
N GLY A 147 -7.83 -12.59 -21.17
CA GLY A 147 -6.82 -13.66 -21.20
C GLY A 147 -6.27 -14.08 -19.82
N MET A 148 -6.95 -13.74 -18.72
CA MET A 148 -6.56 -14.15 -17.37
C MET A 148 -6.91 -15.62 -17.11
N LYS A 149 -6.11 -16.31 -16.29
CA LYS A 149 -6.42 -17.68 -15.85
C LYS A 149 -7.71 -17.68 -15.03
N CYS A 150 -8.57 -18.68 -15.18
CA CYS A 150 -9.86 -18.76 -14.46
C CYS A 150 -9.70 -18.63 -12.93
N LYS A 151 -8.62 -19.16 -12.35
CA LYS A 151 -8.34 -19.02 -10.92
C LYS A 151 -8.07 -17.57 -10.52
N GLU A 152 -7.27 -16.84 -11.31
CA GLU A 152 -6.94 -15.43 -11.07
C GLU A 152 -8.18 -14.55 -11.28
N ALA A 153 -8.96 -14.83 -12.31
CA ALA A 153 -10.21 -14.13 -12.59
C ALA A 153 -11.26 -14.35 -11.47
N LEU A 154 -11.35 -15.57 -10.92
CA LEU A 154 -12.22 -15.87 -9.78
C LEU A 154 -11.77 -15.15 -8.51
N THR A 155 -10.46 -15.17 -8.20
CA THR A 155 -9.92 -14.41 -7.06
C THR A 155 -10.21 -12.91 -7.20
N LEU A 156 -10.01 -12.36 -8.40
CA LEU A 156 -10.34 -10.95 -8.69
C LEU A 156 -11.84 -10.66 -8.49
N GLY A 157 -12.71 -11.56 -8.95
CA GLY A 157 -14.16 -11.40 -8.80
C GLY A 157 -14.63 -11.45 -7.35
N VAL A 158 -14.02 -12.31 -6.53
CA VAL A 158 -14.26 -12.34 -5.09
C VAL A 158 -13.79 -11.03 -4.44
N VAL A 159 -12.58 -10.55 -4.77
CA VAL A 159 -12.04 -9.27 -4.27
C VAL A 159 -12.95 -8.09 -4.62
N MET A 160 -13.62 -8.09 -5.77
CA MET A 160 -14.57 -7.05 -6.18
C MET A 160 -15.85 -6.97 -5.31
N ASN A 161 -16.10 -7.96 -4.45
CA ASN A 161 -17.17 -7.90 -3.46
C ASN A 161 -16.76 -7.16 -2.18
N THR A 162 -15.47 -6.86 -1.99
CA THR A 162 -15.05 -5.93 -0.94
C THR A 162 -15.70 -4.57 -1.18
N LYS A 163 -16.52 -4.15 -0.23
CA LYS A 163 -17.10 -2.81 -0.24
C LYS A 163 -16.27 -1.91 0.67
N SER A 164 -15.95 -0.74 0.14
CA SER A 164 -15.24 0.31 0.85
C SER A 164 -16.18 1.06 1.80
N LEU A 165 -15.59 1.82 2.73
CA LEU A 165 -16.26 2.82 3.57
C LEU A 165 -17.20 3.73 2.77
N LEU A 166 -16.83 4.06 1.53
CA LEU A 166 -17.64 4.88 0.63
C LEU A 166 -19.03 4.29 0.37
N ALA A 167 -19.17 2.95 0.34
CA ALA A 167 -20.46 2.32 0.14
C ALA A 167 -21.42 2.62 1.32
N LEU A 168 -20.92 2.48 2.56
CA LEU A 168 -21.71 2.81 3.76
C LEU A 168 -22.03 4.31 3.81
N LEU A 169 -21.09 5.16 3.38
CA LEU A 169 -21.32 6.59 3.27
C LEU A 169 -22.47 6.89 2.30
N ILE A 170 -22.48 6.29 1.11
CA ILE A 170 -23.56 6.50 0.12
C ILE A 170 -24.92 6.05 0.67
N LEU A 171 -24.96 4.94 1.42
CA LEU A 171 -26.18 4.48 2.09
C LEU A 171 -26.67 5.50 3.13
N GLU A 172 -25.76 6.07 3.91
CA GLU A 172 -26.07 7.11 4.90
C GLU A 172 -26.64 8.38 4.24
N VAL A 173 -26.07 8.79 3.11
CA VAL A 173 -26.61 9.90 2.32
C VAL A 173 -27.99 9.54 1.75
N GLY A 174 -28.18 8.31 1.29
CA GLY A 174 -29.45 7.84 0.74
C GLY A 174 -30.59 7.87 1.76
N ILE A 175 -30.34 7.50 3.02
CA ILE A 175 -31.36 7.58 4.08
C ILE A 175 -31.59 9.04 4.53
N GLN A 176 -30.55 9.88 4.55
CA GLN A 176 -30.70 11.32 4.87
C GLN A 176 -31.55 12.07 3.83
N GLN A 177 -31.39 11.74 2.55
CA GLN A 177 -32.22 12.29 1.48
C GLN A 177 -33.63 11.66 1.39
N LYS A 178 -33.99 10.77 2.33
CA LYS A 178 -35.24 10.00 2.33
C LYS A 178 -35.46 9.16 1.07
N ALA A 179 -34.39 8.87 0.32
CA ALA A 179 -34.43 7.98 -0.84
C ALA A 179 -34.50 6.50 -0.43
N LEU A 180 -34.02 6.18 0.77
CA LEU A 180 -34.09 4.85 1.38
C LEU A 180 -35.00 4.87 2.60
N THR A 181 -35.80 3.81 2.74
CA THR A 181 -36.53 3.52 3.98
C THR A 181 -35.60 2.90 5.02
N THR A 182 -35.90 3.02 6.30
CA THR A 182 -35.10 2.40 7.38
C THR A 182 -34.92 0.90 7.15
N GLN A 183 -35.96 0.21 6.68
CA GLN A 183 -35.89 -1.23 6.36
C GLN A 183 -34.88 -1.53 5.23
N THR A 184 -34.95 -0.78 4.12
CA THR A 184 -34.04 -1.00 2.97
C THR A 184 -32.60 -0.62 3.32
N TYR A 185 -32.40 0.43 4.10
CA TYR A 185 -31.08 0.80 4.64
C TYR A 185 -30.48 -0.34 5.47
N THR A 186 -31.22 -0.86 6.46
CA THR A 186 -30.76 -1.97 7.31
C THR A 186 -30.39 -3.20 6.47
N VAL A 187 -31.24 -3.57 5.50
CA VAL A 187 -30.97 -4.69 4.59
C VAL A 187 -29.70 -4.46 3.77
N MET A 188 -29.50 -3.27 3.21
CA MET A 188 -28.32 -2.96 2.42
C MET A 188 -27.04 -2.92 3.26
N VAL A 189 -27.08 -2.38 4.48
CA VAL A 189 -25.93 -2.38 5.41
C VAL A 189 -25.55 -3.80 5.80
N VAL A 190 -26.52 -4.64 6.20
CA VAL A 190 -26.28 -6.05 6.53
C VAL A 190 -25.69 -6.79 5.32
N ALA A 191 -26.24 -6.57 4.13
CA ALA A 191 -25.72 -7.12 2.89
C ALA A 191 -24.26 -6.70 2.63
N VAL A 192 -23.94 -5.42 2.83
CA VAL A 192 -22.56 -4.89 2.68
C VAL A 192 -21.60 -5.61 3.63
N LEU A 193 -21.98 -5.74 4.91
CA LEU A 193 -21.16 -6.36 5.95
C LEU A 193 -20.96 -7.86 5.73
N VAL A 194 -22.03 -8.60 5.42
CA VAL A 194 -21.94 -10.05 5.14
C VAL A 194 -21.04 -10.29 3.94
N MET A 195 -21.19 -9.49 2.89
CA MET A 195 -20.37 -9.61 1.69
C MET A 195 -18.89 -9.34 1.95
N THR A 196 -18.54 -8.30 2.71
CA THR A 196 -17.14 -8.02 3.05
C THR A 196 -16.53 -9.09 3.95
N MET A 197 -17.28 -9.58 4.95
CA MET A 197 -16.80 -10.61 5.87
C MET A 197 -16.54 -11.95 5.17
N ILE A 198 -17.33 -12.29 4.14
CA ILE A 198 -17.16 -13.53 3.38
C ILE A 198 -15.94 -13.47 2.45
N VAL A 199 -15.51 -12.29 1.99
CA VAL A 199 -14.41 -12.18 1.02
C VAL A 199 -13.07 -12.65 1.60
N THR A 200 -12.70 -12.22 2.81
CA THR A 200 -11.43 -12.57 3.45
C THR A 200 -11.20 -14.09 3.56
N PRO A 201 -12.12 -14.90 4.12
CA PRO A 201 -11.91 -16.35 4.21
C PRO A 201 -11.90 -17.03 2.84
N ILE A 202 -12.65 -16.54 1.84
CA ILE A 202 -12.61 -17.10 0.49
C ILE A 202 -11.25 -16.84 -0.16
N ILE A 203 -10.69 -15.64 0.00
CA ILE A 203 -9.35 -15.32 -0.51
C ILE A 203 -8.32 -16.21 0.15
N LEU A 204 -8.32 -16.34 1.49
CA LEU A 204 -7.39 -17.22 2.20
C LEU A 204 -7.53 -18.69 1.80
N ALA A 205 -8.75 -19.17 1.55
CA ALA A 205 -8.98 -20.53 1.06
C ALA A 205 -8.49 -20.74 -0.39
N THR A 206 -8.60 -19.72 -1.25
CA THR A 206 -8.23 -19.78 -2.67
C THR A 206 -6.73 -19.56 -2.88
N GLN A 207 -6.18 -18.61 -2.14
CA GLN A 207 -4.76 -18.37 -1.93
C GLN A 207 -4.29 -19.30 -0.82
N ARG A 208 -4.35 -20.60 -1.08
CA ARG A 208 -3.59 -21.57 -0.30
C ARG A 208 -2.13 -21.11 -0.35
N GLU A 209 -1.65 -20.59 0.79
CA GLU A 209 -0.29 -20.11 0.97
C GLU A 209 0.69 -21.08 0.31
N SER A 210 1.23 -20.64 -0.82
CA SER A 210 2.31 -21.34 -1.52
C SER A 210 3.65 -21.09 -0.81
N SER A 211 3.66 -20.90 0.51
CA SER A 211 4.85 -20.42 1.23
C SER A 211 5.33 -21.34 2.36
N PHE A 212 4.78 -22.55 2.49
CA PHE A 212 5.28 -23.51 3.49
C PHE A 212 5.57 -24.90 2.93
N VAL A 213 5.92 -25.03 1.64
CA VAL A 213 6.37 -26.31 1.07
C VAL A 213 7.88 -26.32 0.83
N MET A 214 8.57 -27.04 1.74
CA MET A 214 9.92 -27.64 1.65
C MET A 214 11.15 -26.86 2.16
N TYR A 215 11.21 -26.68 3.49
CA TYR A 215 12.39 -26.26 4.25
C TYR A 215 13.53 -27.29 4.42
N LYS A 216 13.46 -28.49 3.82
CA LYS A 216 14.30 -29.62 4.32
C LYS A 216 15.69 -29.79 3.68
N ARG A 217 16.07 -28.99 2.66
CA ARG A 217 17.31 -29.22 1.85
C ARG A 217 18.07 -27.97 1.37
N ARG A 218 18.09 -26.85 2.11
CA ARG A 218 18.87 -25.64 1.72
C ARG A 218 19.80 -25.13 2.82
N THR A 219 20.58 -26.01 3.42
CA THR A 219 21.72 -25.61 4.27
C THR A 219 23.00 -25.73 3.46
N ILE A 220 24.00 -24.85 3.69
CA ILE A 220 25.32 -24.94 3.06
C ILE A 220 25.91 -26.35 3.23
N GLN A 221 25.65 -27.00 4.37
CA GLN A 221 26.06 -28.37 4.68
C GLN A 221 25.44 -29.47 3.80
N LYS A 222 24.33 -29.19 3.10
CA LYS A 222 23.66 -30.11 2.17
C LYS A 222 23.80 -29.70 0.71
N SER A 223 24.53 -28.62 0.43
CA SER A 223 24.87 -28.19 -0.92
C SER A 223 25.74 -29.25 -1.59
N ARG A 224 25.46 -29.58 -2.86
CA ARG A 224 26.30 -30.55 -3.57
C ARG A 224 27.67 -29.92 -3.85
N PRO A 225 28.77 -30.67 -3.76
CA PRO A 225 30.06 -30.20 -4.25
C PRO A 225 29.90 -29.93 -5.76
N LYS A 226 30.20 -28.69 -6.20
CA LYS A 226 30.01 -28.11 -7.55
C LYS A 226 28.68 -27.39 -7.83
N GLU A 227 27.83 -27.16 -6.84
CA GLU A 227 26.71 -26.22 -7.00
C GLU A 227 27.14 -24.77 -6.74
N ASP A 228 26.66 -23.87 -7.58
CA ASP A 228 26.86 -22.44 -7.44
C ASP A 228 26.23 -21.92 -6.13
N LEU A 229 27.02 -21.23 -5.31
CA LEU A 229 26.55 -20.65 -4.05
C LEU A 229 25.75 -19.37 -4.34
N ARG A 230 24.48 -19.35 -3.95
CA ARG A 230 23.61 -18.18 -4.08
C ARG A 230 23.51 -17.44 -2.75
N VAL A 231 23.99 -16.20 -2.73
CA VAL A 231 24.01 -15.33 -1.55
C VAL A 231 23.06 -14.17 -1.78
N LEU A 232 22.16 -13.90 -0.84
CA LEU A 232 21.36 -12.68 -0.81
C LEU A 232 21.99 -11.70 0.18
N ALA A 233 22.54 -10.59 -0.30
CA ALA A 233 23.17 -9.57 0.54
C ALA A 233 22.28 -8.33 0.62
N CYS A 234 21.72 -8.05 1.80
CA CYS A 234 20.89 -6.87 2.01
C CYS A 234 21.80 -5.66 2.29
N VAL A 235 21.63 -4.57 1.53
CA VAL A 235 22.42 -3.34 1.68
C VAL A 235 21.48 -2.21 2.09
N HIS A 236 21.64 -1.73 3.33
CA HIS A 236 20.83 -0.64 3.89
C HIS A 236 21.59 0.72 3.89
N GLY A 237 22.87 0.72 3.57
CA GLY A 237 23.69 1.94 3.48
C GLY A 237 25.16 1.62 3.16
N GLN A 238 25.93 2.65 2.76
CA GLN A 238 27.32 2.49 2.33
C GLN A 238 28.24 1.91 3.41
N HIS A 239 27.98 2.22 4.68
CA HIS A 239 28.83 1.82 5.79
C HIS A 239 28.89 0.30 6.00
N ASN A 240 27.86 -0.43 5.57
CA ASN A 240 27.81 -1.90 5.74
C ASN A 240 28.46 -2.63 4.55
N LEU A 241 28.73 -1.92 3.46
CA LEU A 241 29.23 -2.49 2.22
C LEU A 241 30.61 -3.13 2.35
N PRO A 242 31.61 -2.54 3.06
CA PRO A 242 32.91 -3.17 3.25
C PRO A 242 32.83 -4.49 4.04
N ALA A 243 31.96 -4.57 5.05
CA ALA A 243 31.76 -5.79 5.83
C ALA A 243 31.16 -6.92 4.98
N ILE A 244 30.20 -6.57 4.12
CA ILE A 244 29.60 -7.50 3.16
C ILE A 244 30.65 -7.97 2.15
N ILE A 245 31.47 -7.06 1.60
CA ILE A 245 32.54 -7.40 0.66
C ILE A 245 33.58 -8.32 1.32
N ASN A 246 34.02 -8.02 2.54
CA ASN A 246 34.97 -8.86 3.27
C ASN A 246 34.41 -10.27 3.52
N LEU A 247 33.12 -10.39 3.82
CA LEU A 247 32.45 -11.69 3.93
C LEU A 247 32.38 -12.42 2.59
N LEU A 248 32.11 -11.71 1.49
CA LEU A 248 32.10 -12.28 0.14
C LEU A 248 33.51 -12.73 -0.30
N GLU A 249 34.55 -11.97 0.06
CA GLU A 249 35.95 -12.36 -0.15
C GLU A 249 36.32 -13.59 0.68
N ALA A 250 35.86 -13.68 1.93
CA ALA A 250 36.07 -14.85 2.79
C ALA A 250 35.40 -16.13 2.25
N LEU A 251 34.32 -16.01 1.48
CA LEU A 251 33.66 -17.15 0.82
C LEU A 251 34.48 -17.72 -0.35
N ASN A 252 35.53 -17.02 -0.81
CA ASN A 252 36.54 -17.43 -1.78
C ASN A 252 35.98 -18.22 -3.00
N ALA A 253 35.50 -17.48 -4.01
CA ALA A 253 34.95 -18.08 -5.22
C ALA A 253 36.01 -18.87 -6.00
N THR A 254 35.68 -20.11 -6.37
CA THR A 254 36.57 -20.98 -7.16
C THR A 254 35.93 -21.34 -8.50
N ARG A 255 36.73 -21.88 -9.43
CA ARG A 255 36.25 -22.32 -10.75
C ARG A 255 35.13 -23.37 -10.68
N ASP A 256 35.17 -24.22 -9.66
CA ASP A 256 34.22 -25.31 -9.47
C ASP A 256 32.98 -24.91 -8.65
N SER A 257 33.02 -23.80 -7.92
CA SER A 257 31.88 -23.26 -7.16
C SER A 257 31.81 -21.74 -7.30
N ARG A 258 31.01 -21.26 -8.26
CA ARG A 258 30.83 -19.82 -8.47
C ARG A 258 29.89 -19.24 -7.43
N ILE A 259 30.06 -17.96 -7.12
CA ILE A 259 29.20 -17.26 -6.17
C ILE A 259 28.30 -16.30 -6.95
N HIS A 260 26.98 -16.48 -6.82
CA HIS A 260 25.99 -15.51 -7.31
C HIS A 260 25.49 -14.69 -6.13
N VAL A 261 25.79 -13.40 -6.15
CA VAL A 261 25.37 -12.45 -5.11
C VAL A 261 24.18 -11.66 -5.63
N PHE A 262 23.06 -11.74 -4.93
CA PHE A 262 21.91 -10.88 -5.13
C PHE A 262 22.03 -9.72 -4.12
N ALA A 263 22.50 -8.56 -4.58
CA ALA A 263 22.61 -7.37 -3.75
C ALA A 263 21.24 -6.70 -3.68
N LEU A 264 20.55 -6.87 -2.56
CA LEU A 264 19.21 -6.36 -2.32
C LEU A 264 19.28 -5.03 -1.58
N GLN A 265 18.90 -3.95 -2.24
CA GLN A 265 18.76 -2.64 -1.59
C GLN A 265 17.28 -2.40 -1.29
N LEU A 266 16.94 -2.37 0.00
CA LEU A 266 15.60 -2.02 0.46
C LEU A 266 15.54 -0.52 0.74
N ILE A 267 14.62 0.17 0.07
CA ILE A 267 14.31 1.58 0.33
C ILE A 267 12.86 1.66 0.84
N GLU A 268 12.65 2.42 1.90
CA GLU A 268 11.31 2.65 2.45
C GLU A 268 10.41 3.41 1.45
N LEU A 269 9.16 2.96 1.30
CA LEU A 269 8.16 3.71 0.52
C LEU A 269 7.75 4.98 1.26
N ILE A 270 8.07 6.14 0.69
CA ILE A 270 7.57 7.43 1.16
C ILE A 270 6.41 7.86 0.27
N GLY A 271 5.18 7.90 0.81
CA GLY A 271 3.97 8.42 0.16
C GLY A 271 3.01 7.37 -0.42
N ARG A 272 1.99 7.83 -1.18
CA ARG A 272 0.80 7.07 -1.67
C ARG A 272 1.03 5.87 -2.59
N ALA A 273 2.26 5.40 -2.80
CA ALA A 273 2.45 4.18 -3.55
C ALA A 273 1.96 3.00 -2.70
N SER A 274 0.90 2.34 -3.13
CA SER A 274 0.61 0.98 -2.67
C SER A 274 1.85 0.13 -2.96
N ALA A 275 2.17 -0.80 -2.06
CA ALA A 275 3.27 -1.75 -2.20
C ALA A 275 3.07 -2.62 -3.46
N ILE A 276 3.38 -2.05 -4.63
CA ILE A 276 3.51 -2.76 -5.87
C ILE A 276 4.91 -3.33 -5.83
N ARG A 277 5.01 -4.66 -5.71
CA ARG A 277 6.23 -5.43 -5.96
C ARG A 277 6.78 -5.07 -7.33
N VAL A 278 7.67 -4.09 -7.39
CA VAL A 278 8.51 -3.85 -8.55
C VAL A 278 9.85 -4.50 -8.25
N VAL A 279 9.98 -5.78 -8.61
CA VAL A 279 11.31 -6.42 -8.70
C VAL A 279 11.95 -5.88 -9.97
N GLN A 280 12.55 -4.69 -9.87
CA GLN A 280 13.25 -4.07 -10.99
C GLN A 280 14.61 -4.76 -11.12
N GLN A 281 14.73 -5.71 -12.06
CA GLN A 281 16.06 -6.17 -12.49
C GLN A 281 16.77 -4.97 -13.12
N SER A 282 17.83 -4.49 -12.47
CA SER A 282 18.63 -3.39 -12.99
C SER A 282 19.35 -3.87 -14.25
N SER A 283 18.78 -3.56 -15.42
CA SER A 283 19.55 -3.41 -16.65
C SER A 283 20.30 -2.08 -16.54
N LYS A 284 21.60 -2.09 -16.89
CA LYS A 284 22.61 -1.03 -16.75
C LYS A 284 22.17 0.41 -17.06
N THR A 285 21.06 0.59 -17.76
CA THR A 285 20.50 1.87 -18.20
C THR A 285 19.67 2.61 -17.14
N LEU A 286 19.15 1.93 -16.11
CA LEU A 286 18.15 2.54 -15.21
C LEU A 286 18.73 3.19 -13.93
N SER A 287 19.95 2.84 -13.51
CA SER A 287 20.61 3.43 -12.33
C SER A 287 20.80 4.94 -12.49
N ARG A 288 21.03 5.42 -13.72
CA ARG A 288 21.22 6.85 -14.03
C ARG A 288 20.01 7.75 -13.73
N ASN A 289 18.81 7.20 -13.54
CA ASN A 289 17.59 7.99 -13.38
C ASN A 289 17.07 8.09 -11.93
N LEU A 290 17.64 7.36 -10.96
CA LEU A 290 17.33 7.51 -9.54
C LEU A 290 18.49 8.26 -8.88
N GLY A 291 18.46 9.59 -8.95
CA GLY A 291 19.53 10.50 -8.50
C GLY A 291 19.79 10.54 -6.99
N ASN A 292 19.93 9.39 -6.33
CA ASN A 292 20.42 9.31 -4.96
C ASN A 292 21.93 8.96 -5.00
N PRO A 293 22.83 9.90 -4.67
CA PRO A 293 24.28 9.72 -4.83
C PRO A 293 24.81 8.51 -4.05
N GLU A 294 24.13 8.14 -2.96
CA GLU A 294 24.52 6.99 -2.16
C GLU A 294 24.37 5.66 -2.92
N THR A 295 23.33 5.54 -3.73
CA THR A 295 23.01 4.30 -4.48
C THR A 295 24.02 4.11 -5.61
N ASP A 296 24.34 5.16 -6.35
CA ASP A 296 25.33 5.10 -7.43
C ASP A 296 26.72 4.68 -6.93
N GLN A 297 27.10 5.13 -5.73
CA GLN A 297 28.37 4.75 -5.13
C GLN A 297 28.36 3.32 -4.57
N ILE A 298 27.24 2.83 -4.05
CA ILE A 298 27.07 1.40 -3.71
C ILE A 298 27.23 0.54 -4.97
N VAL A 299 26.58 0.96 -6.07
CA VAL A 299 26.64 0.27 -7.36
C VAL A 299 28.07 0.23 -7.88
N ALA A 300 28.75 1.38 -7.92
CA ALA A 300 30.13 1.49 -8.37
C ALA A 300 31.10 0.61 -7.55
N THR A 301 30.91 0.54 -6.24
CA THR A 301 31.77 -0.26 -5.35
C THR A 301 31.56 -1.77 -5.58
N LEU A 302 30.31 -2.20 -5.77
CA LEU A 302 29.97 -3.58 -6.12
C LEU A 302 30.48 -3.96 -7.52
N GLU A 303 30.40 -3.06 -8.49
CA GLU A 303 30.96 -3.28 -9.83
C GLU A 303 32.50 -3.40 -9.80
N ASN A 304 33.18 -2.59 -8.99
CA ASN A 304 34.62 -2.71 -8.80
C ASN A 304 35.00 -4.06 -8.20
N TYR A 305 34.20 -4.58 -7.26
CA TYR A 305 34.37 -5.91 -6.72
C TYR A 305 34.17 -7.01 -7.78
N MET A 306 33.15 -6.91 -8.64
CA MET A 306 32.95 -7.84 -9.76
C MET A 306 34.14 -7.86 -10.72
N ARG A 307 34.68 -6.68 -11.05
CA ARG A 307 35.81 -6.57 -11.99
C ARG A 307 37.08 -7.21 -11.43
N ARG A 308 37.20 -7.33 -10.10
CA ARG A 308 38.35 -7.94 -9.43
C ARG A 308 38.25 -9.47 -9.35
N ASN A 309 37.03 -10.04 -9.44
CA ASN A 309 36.77 -11.46 -9.24
C ASN A 309 35.97 -12.06 -10.40
N ASP A 310 36.64 -12.79 -11.30
CA ASP A 310 36.03 -13.42 -12.49
C ASP A 310 34.97 -14.49 -12.19
N PHE A 311 34.95 -15.02 -10.96
CA PHE A 311 34.06 -16.11 -10.54
C PHE A 311 32.87 -15.67 -9.67
N VAL A 312 32.64 -14.35 -9.54
CA VAL A 312 31.52 -13.77 -8.79
C VAL A 312 30.59 -12.98 -9.70
N SER A 313 29.31 -13.36 -9.72
CA SER A 313 28.25 -12.65 -10.44
C SER A 313 27.36 -11.89 -9.46
N VAL A 314 27.37 -10.56 -9.53
CA VAL A 314 26.48 -9.73 -8.71
C VAL A 314 25.28 -9.29 -9.54
N HIS A 315 24.08 -9.55 -9.01
CA HIS A 315 22.82 -9.04 -9.55
C HIS A 315 22.23 -8.07 -8.53
N GLN A 316 22.07 -6.81 -8.92
CA GLN A 316 21.46 -5.81 -8.06
C GLN A 316 19.94 -5.86 -8.17
N LEU A 317 19.27 -5.89 -7.02
CA LEU A 317 17.83 -5.88 -6.87
C LEU A 317 17.48 -4.67 -6.00
N LEU A 318 16.80 -3.70 -6.59
CA LEU A 318 16.21 -2.60 -5.83
C LEU A 318 14.78 -2.97 -5.50
N VAL A 319 14.45 -2.98 -4.21
CA VAL A 319 13.10 -3.28 -3.74
C VAL A 319 12.64 -2.16 -2.84
N ARG A 320 11.42 -1.69 -3.10
CA ARG A 320 10.79 -0.63 -2.34
C ARG A 320 9.65 -1.26 -1.57
N SER A 321 9.68 -1.15 -0.25
CA SER A 321 8.77 -1.83 0.68
C SER A 321 8.39 -0.90 1.81
N ALA A 322 7.23 -1.12 2.44
CA ALA A 322 6.92 -0.51 3.73
C ALA A 322 7.77 -1.18 4.83
N TYR A 323 8.20 -0.44 5.85
CA TYR A 323 9.07 -0.98 6.91
C TYR A 323 8.49 -2.23 7.60
N SER A 324 7.17 -2.27 7.79
CA SER A 324 6.45 -3.39 8.39
C SER A 324 6.42 -4.68 7.57
N THR A 325 6.69 -4.62 6.27
CA THR A 325 6.66 -5.78 5.35
C THR A 325 8.02 -6.11 4.75
N MET A 326 9.10 -5.41 5.17
CA MET A 326 10.44 -5.58 4.62
C MET A 326 11.02 -6.98 4.87
N ASP A 327 10.72 -7.59 6.01
CA ASP A 327 11.20 -8.92 6.40
C ASP A 327 10.53 -10.04 5.58
N GLU A 328 9.22 -9.94 5.35
CA GLU A 328 8.48 -10.83 4.46
C GLU A 328 9.02 -10.75 3.02
N GLU A 329 9.34 -9.54 2.55
CA GLU A 329 9.89 -9.32 1.22
C GLU A 329 11.30 -9.91 1.05
N ILE A 330 12.18 -9.73 2.04
CA ILE A 330 13.51 -10.36 2.04
C ILE A 330 13.37 -11.88 1.94
N CYS A 331 12.47 -12.48 2.73
CA CYS A 331 12.23 -13.92 2.73
C CYS A 331 11.68 -14.41 1.38
N SER A 332 10.68 -13.70 0.81
CA SER A 332 10.11 -14.01 -0.50
C SER A 332 11.16 -13.96 -1.62
N ILE A 333 12.06 -12.97 -1.61
CA ILE A 333 13.11 -12.82 -2.63
C ILE A 333 14.18 -13.90 -2.47
N ALA A 334 14.57 -14.21 -1.24
CA ALA A 334 15.47 -15.32 -0.95
C ALA A 334 14.90 -16.65 -1.49
N GLU A 335 13.59 -16.85 -1.36
CA GLU A 335 12.92 -18.03 -1.89
C GLU A 335 12.91 -18.06 -3.43
N GLU A 336 12.52 -16.96 -4.06
CA GLU A 336 12.45 -16.81 -5.52
C GLU A 336 13.83 -17.04 -6.17
N LYS A 337 14.89 -16.44 -5.61
CA LYS A 337 16.26 -16.58 -6.13
C LYS A 337 16.96 -17.86 -5.66
N ARG A 338 16.33 -18.61 -4.76
CA ARG A 338 16.87 -19.82 -4.13
C ARG A 338 18.21 -19.55 -3.42
N ALA A 339 18.29 -18.46 -2.67
CA ALA A 339 19.46 -18.13 -1.88
C ALA A 339 19.69 -19.19 -0.79
N ALA A 340 20.95 -19.63 -0.62
CA ALA A 340 21.37 -20.57 0.42
C ALA A 340 21.97 -19.84 1.64
N PHE A 341 22.35 -18.57 1.46
CA PHE A 341 22.96 -17.73 2.47
C PHE A 341 22.38 -16.31 2.39
N ILE A 342 21.94 -15.76 3.52
CA ILE A 342 21.36 -14.41 3.59
C ILE A 342 22.24 -13.58 4.54
N ILE A 343 22.72 -12.43 4.05
CA ILE A 343 23.50 -11.46 4.83
C ILE A 343 22.59 -10.27 5.14
N LEU A 344 22.33 -10.06 6.42
CA LEU A 344 21.50 -8.96 6.94
C LEU A 344 22.39 -7.97 7.71
N PRO A 345 22.39 -6.69 7.34
CA PRO A 345 23.10 -5.68 8.10
C PRO A 345 22.33 -5.40 9.40
N PHE A 346 23.06 -5.32 10.51
CA PHE A 346 22.46 -4.99 11.80
C PHE A 346 22.27 -3.48 11.93
N HIS A 347 21.02 -3.04 12.16
CA HIS A 347 20.65 -1.61 12.18
C HIS A 347 20.98 -0.91 13.51
N LYS A 348 21.20 -1.65 14.61
CA LYS A 348 21.41 -1.06 15.94
C LYS A 348 22.89 -0.98 16.26
N ARG A 349 23.45 0.25 16.31
CA ARG A 349 24.78 0.47 16.88
C ARG A 349 24.74 0.08 18.36
N GLN A 350 25.55 -0.89 18.78
CA GLN A 350 25.98 -0.95 20.17
C GLN A 350 26.87 0.28 20.38
N GLY A 351 26.33 1.32 21.01
CA GLY A 351 27.14 2.43 21.50
C GLY A 351 28.19 1.85 22.44
N ILE A 352 29.44 1.90 22.02
CA ILE A 352 30.59 1.57 22.87
C ILE A 352 30.66 2.68 23.92
N VAL A 353 29.97 2.50 25.03
CA VAL A 353 30.28 3.18 26.29
C VAL A 353 31.09 2.19 27.11
N TRP A 354 32.42 2.28 26.97
CA TRP A 354 33.37 1.76 27.94
C TRP A 354 34.65 2.60 27.89
N ALA A 355 34.82 3.48 28.88
CA ALA A 355 36.05 3.50 29.65
C ALA A 355 35.78 4.06 31.05
N PRO A 356 36.31 3.40 32.11
CA PRO A 356 36.22 3.83 33.50
C PRO A 356 37.38 4.77 33.86
N SER A 357 37.09 5.89 34.51
CA SER A 357 37.85 6.49 35.64
C SER A 357 37.04 7.65 36.21
#